data_AF-A0A935XP06-F1
#
_entry.id   AF-A0A935XP06-F1
#
_cell.length_a   1.000
_cell.length_b   1.000
_cell.length_c   1.000
_cell.angle_alpha   90.00
_cell.angle_beta   90.00
_cell.angle_gamma   90.00
#
_symmetry.space_group_name_H-M   'P 1'
#
loop_
_entity.id
_entity.type
_entity.pdbx_description
1 polymer ?
#
loop_
_entity_poly.entity_id
_entity_poly.type
_entity_poly.pdbx_seq_one_letter_code
_entity_poly.pdbx_strand_id
1 'polypeptide(L)'
;MDALDIPNVQRPQLDGASSSLFGVQSWAAPAHTSANPAFNKPSSPPAPPVPSAPPLPFKYLGRMIDGDKTLVFLSLNQDTLSAGAGDTLSNAYRLELIYESSLAFTYLPLGIQQTLSIPSKP
;
A
#
# COMPACT_ATOMS: atom_id res chain seq x y z
N MET A 1 47.55 -14.25 52.14
CA MET A 1 46.71 -13.56 53.12
C MET A 1 46.64 -12.12 52.63
N ASP A 2 45.61 -11.69 51.90
CA ASP A 2 44.22 -12.13 51.90
C ASP A 2 43.60 -11.95 50.50
N ALA A 3 42.70 -12.87 50.14
CA ALA A 3 41.87 -12.76 48.95
C ALA A 3 40.84 -11.64 49.17
N LEU A 4 40.63 -10.78 48.17
CA LEU A 4 39.35 -10.11 47.98
C LEU A 4 39.08 -9.96 46.49
N ASP A 5 38.46 -11.02 45.97
CA ASP A 5 37.52 -10.97 44.86
C ASP A 5 36.51 -9.83 45.13
N ILE A 6 36.46 -8.85 44.23
CA ILE A 6 35.35 -7.88 44.22
C ILE A 6 34.77 -7.84 42.80
N PRO A 7 33.53 -8.33 42.63
CA PRO A 7 32.93 -8.59 41.33
C PRO A 7 32.50 -7.32 40.59
N ASN A 8 32.49 -7.47 39.26
CA ASN A 8 31.76 -6.70 38.25
C ASN A 8 30.56 -5.90 38.83
N VAL A 9 30.75 -4.60 39.01
CA VAL A 9 29.69 -3.66 39.38
C VAL A 9 29.05 -3.11 38.11
N GLN A 10 28.03 -3.81 37.61
CA GLN A 10 27.09 -3.24 36.66
C GLN A 10 26.17 -2.26 37.39
N ARG A 11 26.23 -0.99 37.01
CA ARG A 11 25.31 0.04 37.48
C ARG A 11 23.92 -0.21 36.90
N PRO A 12 22.84 -0.17 37.70
CA PRO A 12 21.48 -0.08 37.21
C PRO A 12 21.18 1.39 36.87
N GLN A 13 20.84 1.67 35.62
CA GLN A 13 20.22 2.93 35.22
C GLN A 13 19.05 2.57 34.29
N LEU A 14 17.89 2.33 34.88
CA LEU A 14 16.80 3.31 35.07
C LEU A 14 16.11 3.64 33.74
N ASP A 15 14.97 2.99 33.62
CA ASP A 15 13.84 3.27 32.75
C ASP A 15 13.59 4.78 32.56
N GLY A 16 13.33 5.16 31.32
CA GLY A 16 13.10 6.54 30.92
C GLY A 16 12.60 6.58 29.49
N ALA A 17 11.33 6.24 29.32
CA ALA A 17 10.58 6.35 28.08
C ALA A 17 10.68 7.76 27.47
N SER A 18 11.62 7.96 26.56
CA SER A 18 11.64 9.09 25.63
C SER A 18 11.01 8.66 24.31
N SER A 19 9.68 8.53 24.34
CA SER A 19 8.79 9.21 23.41
C SER A 19 9.38 9.50 22.01
N SER A 20 9.38 8.50 21.12
CA SER A 20 9.47 8.72 19.67
C SER A 20 8.18 9.42 19.21
N LEU A 21 8.11 10.73 19.43
CA LEU A 21 6.93 11.55 19.17
C LEU A 21 6.75 11.90 17.69
N PHE A 22 7.78 11.79 16.86
CA PHE A 22 7.66 12.07 15.43
C PHE A 22 8.75 11.29 14.68
N GLY A 23 8.39 10.13 14.12
CA GLY A 23 9.35 9.31 13.37
C GLY A 23 8.67 8.18 12.61
N VAL A 24 8.47 8.42 11.32
CA VAL A 24 7.66 7.68 10.35
C VAL A 24 8.03 6.19 10.22
N GLN A 25 7.00 5.36 10.10
CA GLN A 25 7.05 3.92 9.78
C GLN A 25 8.05 3.61 8.66
N SER A 26 9.08 2.84 9.00
CA SER A 26 10.06 2.30 8.05
C SER A 26 9.65 0.87 7.69
N TRP A 27 9.15 0.72 6.46
CA TRP A 27 8.81 -0.54 5.81
C TRP A 27 10.08 -1.26 5.34
N ALA A 28 10.40 -2.43 5.90
CA ALA A 28 11.12 -3.51 5.22
C ALA A 28 11.19 -4.77 6.11
N ALA A 29 10.62 -5.88 5.64
CA ALA A 29 10.86 -7.19 6.23
C ALA A 29 12.13 -7.82 5.63
N PRO A 30 13.07 -8.25 6.48
CA PRO A 30 13.79 -9.48 6.22
C PRO A 30 13.50 -10.49 7.33
N ALA A 31 12.82 -11.58 6.95
CA ALA A 31 12.60 -12.73 7.83
C ALA A 31 13.93 -13.46 8.05
N HIS A 32 14.66 -13.06 9.08
CA HIS A 32 15.78 -13.84 9.59
C HIS A 32 15.23 -14.94 10.49
N THR A 33 15.35 -16.18 10.01
CA THR A 33 15.17 -17.40 10.78
C THR A 33 16.15 -17.43 11.95
N SER A 34 15.64 -17.44 13.17
CA SER A 34 16.34 -18.08 14.28
C SER A 34 15.32 -18.71 15.21
N ALA A 35 15.53 -19.99 15.47
CA ALA A 35 14.58 -20.90 16.11
C ALA A 35 14.19 -20.46 17.52
N ASN A 36 12.89 -20.35 17.78
CA ASN A 36 12.34 -20.27 19.13
C ASN A 36 11.47 -21.52 19.37
N PRO A 37 11.72 -22.33 20.42
CA PRO A 37 10.97 -23.56 20.66
C PRO A 37 9.51 -23.25 21.01
N ALA A 38 8.64 -24.15 20.54
CA ALA A 38 7.18 -24.12 20.55
C ALA A 38 6.52 -23.34 21.69
N PHE A 39 5.86 -22.23 21.33
CA PHE A 39 4.59 -21.88 21.93
C PHE A 39 3.51 -22.19 20.90
N ASN A 40 2.66 -23.15 21.22
CA ASN A 40 1.43 -23.46 20.50
C ASN A 40 0.54 -22.21 20.51
N LYS A 41 0.77 -21.26 19.61
CA LYS A 41 -0.23 -20.24 19.29
C LYS A 41 -1.33 -21.00 18.55
N PRO A 42 -2.59 -20.97 19.01
CA PRO A 42 -3.68 -21.42 18.16
C PRO A 42 -3.53 -20.67 16.84
N SER A 43 -3.39 -21.43 15.76
CA SER A 43 -3.31 -20.92 14.39
C SER A 43 -4.49 -19.97 14.25
N SER A 44 -4.23 -18.66 14.29
CA SER A 44 -5.27 -17.69 14.00
C SER A 44 -5.81 -18.08 12.63
N PRO A 45 -7.14 -18.24 12.48
CA PRO A 45 -7.71 -18.58 11.19
C PRO A 45 -7.13 -17.63 10.14
N PRO A 46 -6.72 -18.13 8.96
CA PRO A 46 -6.22 -17.26 7.90
C PRO A 46 -7.21 -16.11 7.74
N ALA A 47 -6.72 -14.87 7.84
CA ALA A 47 -7.54 -13.69 7.64
C ALA A 47 -8.33 -13.89 6.34
N PRO A 48 -9.64 -13.59 6.33
CA PRO A 48 -10.45 -13.78 5.13
C PRO A 48 -9.73 -13.09 3.97
N PRO A 49 -9.65 -13.75 2.79
CA PRO A 49 -9.01 -13.15 1.64
C PRO A 49 -9.65 -11.78 1.44
N VAL A 50 -8.83 -10.73 1.50
CA VAL A 50 -9.31 -9.38 1.21
C VAL A 50 -9.99 -9.45 -0.16
N PRO A 51 -11.21 -8.90 -0.32
CA PRO A 51 -11.88 -8.91 -1.60
C PRO A 51 -10.95 -8.27 -2.62
N SER A 52 -10.39 -9.10 -3.50
CA SER A 52 -9.52 -8.62 -4.56
C SER A 52 -10.41 -7.87 -5.53
N ALA A 53 -10.14 -6.59 -5.72
CA ALA A 53 -10.85 -5.84 -6.72
C ALA A 53 -10.65 -6.52 -8.10
N PRO A 54 -11.70 -6.55 -8.92
CA PRO A 54 -11.64 -7.21 -10.22
C PRO A 54 -10.54 -6.60 -11.10
N PRO A 55 -9.96 -7.39 -12.03
CA PRO A 55 -9.03 -6.85 -13.01
C PRO A 55 -9.73 -5.70 -13.76
N LEU A 56 -9.07 -4.54 -13.83
CA LEU A 56 -9.63 -3.37 -14.49
C LEU A 56 -10.02 -3.73 -15.93
N PRO A 57 -11.31 -3.67 -16.29
CA PRO A 57 -11.78 -3.95 -17.66
C PRO A 57 -11.54 -2.76 -18.61
N PHE A 58 -10.72 -1.80 -18.18
CA PHE A 58 -10.39 -0.61 -18.93
C PHE A 58 -9.08 -0.79 -19.69
N LYS A 59 -9.08 -0.37 -20.94
CA LYS A 59 -7.86 -0.20 -21.72
C LYS A 59 -7.58 1.28 -21.89
N TYR A 60 -6.38 1.70 -21.57
CA TYR A 60 -5.94 3.06 -21.83
C TYR A 60 -5.84 3.29 -23.35
N LEU A 61 -6.56 4.30 -23.85
CA LEU A 61 -6.49 4.73 -25.26
C LEU A 61 -5.61 5.96 -25.42
N GLY A 62 -5.61 6.86 -24.43
CA GLY A 62 -4.82 8.08 -24.44
C GLY A 62 -5.26 9.07 -23.38
N ARG A 63 -4.62 10.24 -23.37
CA ARG A 63 -5.03 11.41 -22.60
C ARG A 63 -4.97 12.65 -23.46
N MET A 64 -5.85 13.60 -23.18
CA MET A 64 -5.89 14.92 -23.80
C MET A 64 -5.84 15.96 -22.70
N ILE A 65 -5.18 17.07 -22.98
CA ILE A 65 -5.13 18.24 -22.11
C ILE A 65 -6.00 19.31 -22.77
N ASP A 66 -7.07 19.70 -22.08
CA ASP A 66 -8.01 20.75 -22.49
C ASP A 66 -7.87 21.92 -21.51
N GLY A 67 -7.04 22.90 -21.87
CA GLY A 67 -6.63 23.98 -20.96
C GLY A 67 -5.95 23.41 -19.71
N ASP A 68 -6.56 23.65 -18.55
CA ASP A 68 -6.09 23.16 -17.24
C ASP A 68 -6.65 21.77 -16.86
N LYS A 69 -7.45 21.14 -17.73
CA LYS A 69 -8.08 19.85 -17.47
C LYS A 69 -7.37 18.72 -18.21
N THR A 70 -7.10 17.62 -17.52
CA THR A 70 -6.64 16.38 -18.16
C THR A 70 -7.80 15.41 -18.29
N LEU A 71 -8.13 15.04 -19.52
CA LEU A 71 -9.13 14.03 -19.85
C LEU A 71 -8.42 12.75 -20.30
N VAL A 72 -8.80 11.63 -19.72
CA VAL A 72 -8.29 10.31 -20.05
C VAL A 72 -9.34 9.58 -20.88
N PHE A 73 -8.93 9.03 -22.01
CA PHE A 73 -9.73 8.18 -22.87
C PHE A 73 -9.44 6.71 -22.57
N LEU A 74 -10.48 5.97 -22.22
CA LEU A 74 -10.43 4.57 -21.81
C LEU A 74 -11.46 3.78 -22.61
N SER A 75 -11.15 2.55 -23.02
CA SER A 75 -12.16 1.64 -23.55
C SER A 75 -12.60 0.65 -22.48
N LEU A 76 -13.90 0.50 -22.28
CA LEU A 76 -14.51 -0.50 -21.40
C LEU A 76 -15.33 -1.48 -22.25
N ASN A 77 -14.95 -2.75 -22.33
CA ASN A 77 -15.71 -3.78 -23.05
C ASN A 77 -16.22 -3.37 -24.46
N GLN A 78 -15.45 -2.57 -25.21
CA GLN A 78 -15.75 -1.98 -26.53
C GLN A 78 -16.36 -0.56 -26.55
N ASP A 79 -16.85 -0.04 -25.43
CA ASP A 79 -17.31 1.35 -25.32
C ASP A 79 -16.14 2.29 -25.02
N THR A 80 -16.13 3.48 -25.64
CA THR A 80 -15.14 4.52 -25.36
C THR A 80 -15.68 5.50 -24.32
N LEU A 81 -14.92 5.69 -23.26
CA LEU A 81 -15.23 6.56 -22.12
C LEU A 81 -14.15 7.63 -22.00
N SER A 82 -14.55 8.86 -21.67
CA SER A 82 -13.66 9.97 -21.36
C SER A 82 -13.92 10.44 -19.94
N ALA A 83 -12.88 10.51 -19.10
CA ALA A 83 -13.01 10.92 -17.71
C ALA A 83 -11.82 11.79 -17.27
N GLY A 84 -12.09 12.80 -16.45
CA GLY A 84 -11.05 13.59 -15.78
C GLY A 84 -10.81 13.15 -14.35
N ALA A 85 -9.81 13.75 -13.70
CA ALA A 85 -9.59 13.54 -12.27
C ALA A 85 -10.84 13.95 -11.47
N GLY A 86 -11.38 13.01 -10.72
CA GLY A 86 -12.62 13.13 -9.96
C GLY A 86 -13.90 12.71 -10.69
N ASP A 87 -13.82 12.34 -11.96
CA ASP A 87 -14.97 11.95 -12.78
C ASP A 87 -15.34 10.46 -12.60
N THR A 88 -16.60 10.09 -12.83
CA THR A 88 -17.11 8.72 -12.58
C THR A 88 -17.36 7.99 -13.90
N LEU A 89 -16.62 6.91 -14.12
CA LEU A 89 -16.76 6.01 -15.25
C LEU A 89 -17.77 4.90 -14.98
N SER A 90 -18.72 4.73 -15.90
CA SER A 90 -19.67 3.61 -15.93
C SER A 90 -20.48 3.45 -14.62
N ASN A 91 -20.56 4.50 -13.79
CA ASN A 91 -21.22 4.50 -12.48
C ASN A 91 -20.72 3.42 -11.49
N ALA A 92 -19.54 2.86 -11.73
CA ALA A 92 -18.93 1.82 -10.91
C ALA A 92 -17.48 2.15 -10.55
N TYR A 93 -16.82 3.01 -11.32
CA TYR A 93 -15.45 3.43 -11.08
C TYR A 93 -15.35 4.95 -11.08
N ARG A 94 -14.47 5.51 -10.28
CA ARG A 94 -14.15 6.94 -10.26
C ARG A 94 -12.69 7.11 -10.58
N LEU A 95 -12.36 7.92 -11.58
CA LEU A 95 -10.98 8.32 -11.80
C LEU A 95 -10.60 9.30 -10.69
N GLU A 96 -9.63 8.96 -9.87
CA GLU A 96 -9.24 9.78 -8.72
C GLU A 96 -8.00 10.61 -9.05
N LEU A 97 -6.94 9.94 -9.50
CA LEU A 97 -5.66 10.55 -9.86
C LEU A 97 -5.20 10.08 -11.22
N ILE A 98 -4.63 11.01 -11.99
CA ILE A 98 -4.06 10.76 -13.31
C ILE A 98 -2.55 10.95 -13.19
N TYR A 99 -1.79 9.88 -13.27
CA TYR A 99 -0.33 9.94 -13.31
C TYR A 99 0.18 9.83 -14.75
N GLU A 100 1.49 10.06 -14.92
CA GLU A 100 2.10 10.02 -16.24
C GLU A 100 2.11 8.62 -16.86
N SER A 101 2.34 7.59 -16.04
CA SER A 101 2.47 6.19 -16.44
C SER A 101 1.43 5.27 -15.79
N SER A 102 0.51 5.82 -15.01
CA SER A 102 -0.49 5.05 -14.27
C SER A 102 -1.74 5.89 -14.00
N LEU A 103 -2.86 5.25 -13.76
CA LEU A 103 -4.12 5.91 -13.43
C LEU A 103 -4.69 5.28 -12.17
N ALA A 104 -5.06 6.09 -11.19
CA ALA A 104 -5.73 5.60 -10.00
C ALA A 104 -7.24 5.76 -10.15
N PHE A 105 -7.94 4.64 -10.02
CA PHE A 105 -9.38 4.55 -10.02
C PHE A 105 -9.86 4.08 -8.66
N THR A 106 -11.05 4.49 -8.25
CA THR A 106 -11.72 4.00 -7.05
C THR A 106 -12.98 3.27 -7.48
N TYR A 107 -13.09 1.99 -7.12
CA TYR A 107 -14.25 1.18 -7.42
C TYR A 107 -15.35 1.46 -6.40
N LEU A 108 -16.40 2.20 -6.78
CA LEU A 108 -17.45 2.69 -5.86
C LEU A 108 -18.17 1.56 -5.09
N PRO A 109 -18.51 0.40 -5.68
CA PRO A 109 -19.25 -0.63 -4.97
C PRO A 109 -18.50 -1.23 -3.76
N LEU A 110 -17.17 -1.22 -3.78
CA LEU A 110 -16.33 -1.71 -2.67
C LEU A 110 -15.51 -0.61 -1.99
N GLY A 111 -15.45 0.59 -2.56
CA GLY A 111 -14.57 1.67 -2.12
C GLY A 111 -13.07 1.36 -2.29
N ILE A 112 -12.70 0.42 -3.17
CA ILE A 112 -11.30 -0.02 -3.32
C ILE A 112 -10.60 0.80 -4.40
N GLN A 113 -9.43 1.36 -4.07
CA GLN A 113 -8.56 2.02 -5.03
C GLN A 113 -7.79 0.97 -5.85
N GLN A 114 -7.79 1.16 -7.17
CA GLN A 114 -7.20 0.30 -8.19
C GLN A 114 -6.31 1.15 -9.08
N THR A 115 -5.09 0.70 -9.33
CA THR A 115 -4.15 1.40 -10.22
C THR A 115 -4.05 0.67 -11.55
N LEU A 116 -4.32 1.36 -12.65
CA LEU A 116 -4.10 0.87 -13.99
C LEU A 116 -2.75 1.39 -14.49
N SER A 117 -1.77 0.51 -14.64
CA SER A 117 -0.52 0.85 -15.31
C SER A 117 -0.78 1.09 -16.80
N ILE A 118 -0.31 2.22 -17.31
CA ILE A 118 -0.37 2.53 -18.73
C ILE A 118 0.75 1.72 -19.40
N PRO A 119 0.45 0.78 -20.31
CA PRO A 119 1.49 0.05 -21.01
C PRO A 119 2.28 1.04 -21.88
N SER A 120 3.54 1.29 -21.52
CA SER A 120 4.48 1.96 -22.41
C SER A 120 4.73 1.03 -23.59
N LYS A 121 4.16 1.34 -24.75
CA LYS A 121 4.57 0.66 -25.98
C LYS A 121 6.08 0.87 -26.16
N PRO A 122 6.89 -0.20 -26.30
CA PRO A 122 8.35 -0.11 -26.40
C PRO A 122 8.79 0.57 -27.71
#